data_AF-A0A2V9Z8L8-F1
#
_entry.id   AF-A0A2V9Z8L8-F1
#
_cell.length_a   1.000
_cell.length_b   1.000
_cell.length_c   1.000
_cell.angle_alpha   90.00
_cell.angle_beta   90.00
_cell.angle_gamma   90.00
#
_symmetry.space_group_name_H-M   'P 1'
#
loop_
_entity.id
_entity.type
_entity.pdbx_description
1 polymer ?
#
loop_
_entity_poly.entity_id
_entity_poly.type
_entity_poly.pdbx_seq_one_letter_code
_entity_poly.pdbx_strand_id
1 'polypeptide(L)'
;AKTDEVVPMNSSCFPIGMFDSLACAINAAKLTAGDILVLYTDGVTEAENTLGEEFGMERLSSLLRRGHALSAEGLMNQILESVTDFSRNVGFEDDVTIVVVKFNFGSM
;
A
#
# COMPACT_ATOMS: atom_id res chain seq x y z
N ALA A 1 4.41 -13.84 -2.44
CA ALA A 1 4.98 -15.19 -2.30
C ALA A 1 5.71 -15.60 -3.58
N LYS A 2 6.62 -16.57 -3.47
CA LYS A 2 7.57 -17.09 -4.48
C LYS A 2 8.54 -16.09 -5.12
N THR A 3 8.20 -14.83 -5.29
CA THR A 3 9.14 -13.76 -5.69
C THR A 3 9.10 -12.68 -4.62
N ASP A 4 10.27 -12.20 -4.20
CA ASP A 4 10.42 -11.11 -3.23
C ASP A 4 10.09 -9.75 -3.90
N GLU A 5 9.06 -9.75 -4.75
CA GLU A 5 8.75 -8.73 -5.73
C GLU A 5 7.47 -8.00 -5.34
N VAL A 6 7.50 -6.66 -5.46
CA VAL A 6 6.33 -5.80 -5.27
C VAL A 6 5.92 -5.34 -6.66
N VAL A 7 4.72 -5.74 -7.07
CA VAL A 7 4.18 -5.41 -8.40
C VAL A 7 3.09 -4.36 -8.23
N PRO A 8 3.30 -3.11 -8.69
CA PRO A 8 2.27 -2.08 -8.63
C PRO A 8 1.15 -2.37 -9.63
N MET A 9 -0.10 -2.22 -9.18
CA MET A 9 -1.29 -2.32 -10.04
C MET A 9 -1.77 -0.91 -10.42
N ASN A 10 -1.08 -0.30 -11.38
CA ASN A 10 -1.37 1.09 -11.78
C ASN A 10 -2.73 1.21 -12.48
N SER A 11 -3.51 2.22 -12.11
CA SER A 11 -4.76 2.58 -12.79
C SER A 11 -4.47 3.37 -14.07
N SER A 12 -5.35 3.24 -15.07
CA SER A 12 -5.40 4.13 -16.24
C SER A 12 -6.57 5.12 -16.17
N CYS A 13 -7.28 5.16 -15.05
CA CYS A 13 -8.55 5.86 -14.86
C CYS A 13 -8.33 7.20 -14.15
N PHE A 14 -9.01 8.25 -14.61
CA PHE A 14 -9.09 9.53 -13.88
C PHE A 14 -9.98 9.40 -12.63
N PRO A 15 -9.86 10.32 -11.66
CA PRO A 15 -10.78 10.39 -10.53
C PRO A 15 -12.24 10.38 -10.98
N ILE A 16 -13.06 9.62 -10.25
CA ILE A 16 -14.49 9.50 -10.53
C ILE A 16 -15.15 10.89 -10.37
N GLY A 17 -16.03 11.23 -11.32
CA GLY A 17 -16.76 12.51 -11.30
C GLY A 17 -16.05 13.66 -12.03
N MET A 18 -14.82 13.45 -12.52
CA MET A 18 -14.12 14.47 -13.33
C MET A 18 -14.69 14.62 -14.75
N PHE A 19 -15.25 13.54 -15.31
CA PHE A 19 -15.85 13.51 -16.65
C PHE A 19 -17.15 12.70 -16.65
N ASP A 20 -18.11 13.08 -17.51
CA ASP A 20 -19.42 12.42 -17.63
C ASP A 20 -19.33 10.95 -18.10
N SER A 21 -18.25 10.60 -18.80
CA SER A 21 -17.97 9.22 -19.19
C SER A 21 -16.48 8.94 -19.11
N LEU A 22 -16.14 7.78 -18.58
CA LEU A 22 -14.77 7.32 -18.40
C LEU A 22 -14.64 5.90 -18.95
N ALA A 23 -13.66 5.70 -19.83
CA ALA A 23 -13.24 4.37 -20.26
C ALA A 23 -12.01 3.95 -19.46
N CYS A 24 -12.21 3.13 -18.43
CA CYS A 24 -11.15 2.69 -17.53
C CYS A 24 -10.76 1.24 -17.82
N ALA A 25 -9.45 0.98 -17.96
CA ALA A 25 -8.97 -0.37 -18.16
C ALA A 25 -9.09 -1.17 -16.86
N ILE A 26 -9.47 -2.44 -16.98
CA ILE A 26 -9.49 -3.38 -15.85
C ILE A 26 -8.13 -4.07 -15.80
N ASN A 27 -7.46 -3.95 -14.65
CA ASN A 27 -6.28 -4.77 -14.35
C ASN A 27 -6.69 -5.99 -13.52
N ALA A 28 -6.08 -7.12 -13.82
CA ALA A 28 -6.31 -8.37 -13.11
C ALA A 28 -4.99 -9.05 -12.79
N ALA A 29 -4.89 -9.60 -11.58
CA ALA A 29 -3.76 -10.41 -11.13
C ALA A 29 -4.28 -11.71 -10.51
N LYS A 30 -3.59 -12.81 -10.78
CA LYS A 30 -3.91 -14.11 -10.17
C LYS A 30 -3.13 -14.24 -8.86
N LEU A 31 -3.84 -14.24 -7.73
CA LEU A 31 -3.24 -14.44 -6.42
C LEU A 31 -3.01 -15.93 -6.13
N THR A 32 -1.89 -16.22 -5.50
CA THR A 32 -1.50 -17.54 -5.01
C THR A 32 -1.22 -17.51 -3.51
N ALA A 33 -1.18 -18.69 -2.89
CA ALA A 33 -0.98 -18.80 -1.45
C ALA A 33 0.27 -18.05 -0.99
N GLY A 34 0.13 -17.18 0.00
CA GLY A 34 1.19 -16.32 0.53
C GLY A 34 1.39 -15.00 -0.23
N ASP A 35 0.58 -14.70 -1.24
CA ASP A 35 0.55 -13.37 -1.85
C ASP A 35 -0.17 -12.37 -0.95
N ILE A 36 0.24 -11.11 -1.09
CA ILE A 36 -0.22 -9.99 -0.27
C ILE A 36 -0.73 -8.92 -1.22
N LEU A 37 -1.98 -8.52 -1.04
CA LEU A 37 -2.55 -7.34 -1.68
C LEU A 37 -2.60 -6.22 -0.65
N VAL A 38 -2.05 -5.07 -1.02
CA VAL A 38 -2.07 -3.86 -0.21
C VAL A 38 -2.74 -2.76 -1.02
N LEU A 39 -3.78 -2.17 -0.45
CA LEU A 39 -4.45 -0.97 -0.97
C LEU A 39 -4.19 0.16 0.02
N TYR A 40 -3.93 1.35 -0.49
CA TYR A 40 -3.62 2.52 0.33
C TYR A 40 -4.08 3.80 -0.36
N THR A 41 -4.30 4.85 0.42
CA THR A 41 -4.44 6.24 -0.08
C THR A 41 -3.07 6.89 -0.20
N ASP A 42 -2.96 7.87 -1.08
CA ASP A 42 -1.77 8.71 -1.28
C ASP A 42 -1.25 9.36 0.00
N GLY A 43 -2.11 9.65 0.99
CA GLY A 43 -1.69 10.06 2.34
C GLY A 43 -0.64 9.15 3.01
N VAL A 44 -0.50 7.89 2.61
CA VAL A 44 0.63 7.02 3.03
C VAL A 44 1.95 7.42 2.37
N THR A 45 1.93 7.62 1.06
CA THR A 45 3.14 7.85 0.27
C THR A 45 3.59 9.30 0.31
N GLU A 46 2.64 10.23 0.40
CA GLU A 46 2.87 11.67 0.43
C GLU A 46 3.14 12.19 1.85
N ALA A 47 3.04 11.35 2.89
CA ALA A 47 3.42 11.74 4.25
C ALA A 47 4.87 12.25 4.28
N GLU A 48 5.08 13.49 4.73
CA GLU A 48 6.38 14.14 4.73
C GLU A 48 7.10 14.07 6.09
N ASN A 49 8.42 14.09 6.04
CA ASN A 49 9.25 14.36 7.21
C ASN A 49 9.60 15.86 7.34
N THR A 50 10.36 16.25 8.37
CA THR A 50 10.72 17.65 8.63
C THR A 50 11.58 18.32 7.55
N LEU A 51 12.12 17.54 6.61
CA LEU A 51 12.90 18.04 5.47
C LEU A 51 12.03 18.23 4.21
N GLY A 52 10.71 17.93 4.29
CA GLY A 52 9.81 17.91 3.14
C GLY A 52 10.05 16.72 2.21
N GLU A 53 10.66 15.64 2.72
CA GLU A 53 10.79 14.41 1.94
C GLU A 53 9.56 13.53 2.17
N GLU A 54 8.93 13.10 1.09
CA GLU A 54 7.84 12.12 1.11
C GLU A 54 8.32 10.73 1.58
N PHE A 55 7.43 9.99 2.24
CA PHE A 55 7.65 8.61 2.64
C PHE A 55 7.96 7.73 1.43
N GLY A 56 7.14 7.88 0.39
CA GLY A 56 7.37 7.36 -0.95
C GLY A 56 7.21 5.85 -1.12
N MET A 57 7.15 5.46 -2.40
CA MET A 57 6.93 4.06 -2.81
C MET A 57 8.06 3.11 -2.45
N GLU A 58 9.30 3.60 -2.38
CA GLU A 58 10.48 2.77 -2.09
C GLU A 58 10.46 2.25 -0.65
N ARG A 59 10.14 3.12 0.31
CA ARG A 59 10.03 2.74 1.73
C ARG A 59 8.85 1.80 1.95
N LEU A 60 7.70 2.10 1.34
CA LEU A 60 6.53 1.22 1.39
C LEU A 60 6.87 -0.17 0.83
N SER A 61 7.42 -0.24 -0.39
CA SER A 61 7.81 -1.51 -1.02
C SER A 61 8.80 -2.31 -0.16
N SER A 62 9.75 -1.62 0.48
CA SER A 62 10.71 -2.26 1.39
C SER A 62 10.04 -2.86 2.63
N LEU A 63 9.02 -2.20 3.19
CA LEU A 63 8.23 -2.73 4.30
C LEU A 63 7.44 -3.97 3.89
N LEU A 64 6.82 -3.96 2.71
CA LEU A 64 6.05 -5.10 2.21
C LEU A 64 6.91 -6.36 2.07
N ARG A 65 8.14 -6.22 1.55
CA ARG A 65 9.09 -7.33 1.43
C ARG A 65 9.51 -7.87 2.80
N ARG A 66 9.89 -6.98 3.73
CA ARG A 66 10.35 -7.39 5.07
C ARG A 66 9.23 -7.99 5.92
N GLY A 67 8.02 -7.46 5.83
CA GLY A 67 6.87 -7.87 6.62
C GLY A 67 6.06 -9.01 5.98
N HIS A 68 6.54 -9.66 4.92
CA HIS A 68 5.79 -10.70 4.23
C HIS A 68 5.43 -11.90 5.12
N ALA A 69 6.17 -12.14 6.21
CA ALA A 69 5.92 -13.22 7.16
C ALA A 69 4.94 -12.85 8.29
N LEU A 70 4.60 -11.56 8.45
CA LEU A 70 3.69 -11.10 9.51
C LEU A 70 2.24 -11.54 9.26
N SER A 71 1.34 -11.38 10.23
CA SER A 71 -0.10 -11.43 9.94
C SER A 71 -0.51 -10.23 9.06
N ALA A 72 -1.74 -10.25 8.52
CA ALA A 72 -2.27 -9.10 7.77
C ALA A 72 -2.28 -7.83 8.64
N GLU A 73 -2.80 -7.96 9.86
CA GLU A 73 -2.81 -6.89 10.86
C GLU A 73 -1.39 -6.46 11.27
N GLY A 74 -0.48 -7.42 11.49
CA GLY A 74 0.90 -7.11 11.86
C GLY A 74 1.63 -6.31 10.78
N LEU A 75 1.43 -6.65 9.50
CA LEU A 75 1.97 -5.88 8.39
C LEU A 75 1.33 -4.50 8.28
N MET A 76 0.00 -4.41 8.45
CA MET A 76 -0.72 -3.13 8.44
C MET A 76 -0.23 -2.20 9.55
N ASN A 77 -0.10 -2.69 10.78
CA ASN A 77 0.45 -1.93 11.92
C ASN A 77 1.90 -1.50 11.65
N GLN A 78 2.73 -2.39 11.11
CA GLN A 78 4.12 -2.06 10.78
C GLN A 78 4.20 -0.93 9.74
N ILE A 79 3.32 -0.92 8.74
CA ILE A 79 3.25 0.18 7.76
C ILE A 79 2.82 1.46 8.47
N LEU A 80 1.71 1.43 9.21
CA LEU A 80 1.18 2.61 9.90
C LEU A 80 2.22 3.23 10.86
N GLU A 81 2.82 2.43 11.72
CA GLU A 81 3.87 2.86 12.65
C GLU A 81 5.06 3.49 11.91
N SER A 82 5.51 2.87 10.81
CA SER A 82 6.65 3.39 10.05
C SER A 82 6.34 4.75 9.42
N VAL A 83 5.13 4.94 8.90
CA VAL A 83 4.73 6.22 8.30
C VAL A 83 4.53 7.28 9.39
N THR A 84 3.85 6.93 10.50
CA THR A 84 3.69 7.82 11.66
C THR A 84 5.03 8.25 12.26
N ASP A 85 6.00 7.34 12.34
CA ASP A 85 7.32 7.65 12.87
C ASP A 85 8.13 8.54 11.92
N PHE A 86 7.99 8.32 10.61
CA PHE A 86 8.62 9.14 9.59
C PHE A 86 8.08 10.58 9.59
N SER A 87 6.76 10.74 9.75
CA SER A 87 6.09 12.04 9.74
C SER A 87 5.88 12.66 11.12
N ARG A 88 6.38 12.04 12.20
CA ARG A 88 6.02 12.36 13.61
C ARG A 88 6.02 13.85 13.98
N ASN A 89 6.95 14.63 13.45
CA ASN A 89 7.11 16.05 13.77
C ASN A 89 6.35 17.00 12.84
N VAL A 90 5.79 16.47 11.75
CA VAL A 90 4.97 17.19 10.76
C VAL A 90 3.49 16.84 10.94
N GLY A 91 3.20 15.56 11.23
CA GLY A 91 1.86 15.01 11.26
C GLY A 91 1.45 14.45 9.90
N PHE A 92 0.15 14.19 9.74
CA PHE A 92 -0.44 13.82 8.46
C PHE A 92 -1.18 15.03 7.89
N GLU A 93 -0.87 15.40 6.65
CA GLU A 93 -1.57 16.46 5.93
C GLU A 93 -2.86 15.94 5.24
N ASP A 94 -2.94 14.63 5.01
CA ASP A 94 -4.07 13.96 4.36
C ASP A 94 -4.48 12.67 5.11
N ASP A 95 -5.65 12.14 4.79
CA ASP A 95 -6.19 10.92 5.40
C ASP A 95 -5.37 9.67 5.01
N VAL A 96 -4.89 8.97 6.04
CA VAL A 96 -4.13 7.72 5.86
C VAL A 96 -5.05 6.52 5.98
N THR A 97 -5.21 5.79 4.89
CA THR A 97 -5.96 4.52 4.87
C THR A 97 -5.08 3.40 4.32
N ILE A 98 -5.05 2.26 5.02
CA ILE A 98 -4.31 1.06 4.61
C ILE A 98 -5.22 -0.16 4.76
N VAL A 99 -5.27 -0.98 3.71
CA VAL A 99 -5.94 -2.29 3.73
C VAL A 99 -4.94 -3.35 3.31
N VAL A 100 -4.77 -4.37 4.15
CA VAL A 100 -3.88 -5.52 3.87
C VAL A 100 -4.71 -6.79 3.79
N VAL A 101 -4.57 -7.50 2.68
CA VAL A 101 -5.17 -8.82 2.46
C VAL A 101 -4.05 -9.83 2.24
N LYS A 102 -4.02 -10.90 3.05
CA LYS A 102 -3.10 -12.03 2.84
C LYS A 102 -3.87 -13.22 2.30
N PHE A 103 -3.46 -13.70 1.15
CA PHE A 103 -4.11 -14.82 0.52
C PHE A 103 -3.54 -16.13 1.07
N ASN A 104 -4.19 -16.69 2.09
CA ASN A 104 -3.83 -17.97 2.66
C ASN A 104 -4.90 -19.01 2.28
N PHE A 105 -4.49 -20.21 1.89
CA PHE A 105 -5.38 -21.36 1.99
C PHE A 105 -5.28 -21.87 3.43
N GLY A 106 -6.38 -21.84 4.17
CA GLY A 106 -6.48 -22.66 5.36
C GLY A 106 -6.29 -24.12 4.94
N SER A 107 -5.43 -24.85 5.65
CA SER A 107 -5.60 -26.31 5.70
C SER A 107 -7.01 -26.52 6.24
N MET A 108 -7.92 -27.05 5.43
CA MET A 108 -9.11 -27.71 5.98
C MET A 108 -8.66 -28.94 6.76
#